data_AF-A0A5E4QW36-F1
#
_entry.id   AF-A0A5E4QW36-F1
#
_cell.length_a   1.000
_cell.length_b   1.000
_cell.length_c   1.000
_cell.angle_alpha   90.00
_cell.angle_beta   90.00
_cell.angle_gamma   90.00
#
_symmetry.space_group_name_H-M   'P 1'
#
loop_
_entity.id
_entity.type
_entity.pdbx_description
1 polymer ?
#
loop_
_entity_poly.entity_id
_entity_poly.type
_entity_poly.pdbx_seq_one_letter_code
_entity_poly.pdbx_strand_id
1 'polypeptide(L)'
;MDSITLDTEYEDKWTINGDCSPISDTKSDEINHAKNIDDIATPSELNFDQDFEFEDPEITEKRKDIEKCLDNPDAVNDERWQYFAKSKGGLICDEYRKQIWPLLVGVTREEMTDPPSLDELSTHPEYNQVVLDVNRSLKRFPPGIPYEQRVALQDQLTVLILRVIMKYPHLKYYQGYHDVAITLLLVCGDRASFPLLCRLSYGEKAPLAPFMQTTMQPTQHLLNYMLPVLPDDLPFEDILVIASKLYDDNDPKDLEAEVAALERRE
;
A
#
# COMPACT_ATOMS: atom_id res chain seq x y z
N MET A 1 16.58 54.12 -15.96
CA MET A 1 15.24 54.69 -15.86
C MET A 1 14.28 53.55 -16.16
N ASP A 2 14.19 52.57 -15.27
CA ASP A 2 13.26 52.49 -14.10
C ASP A 2 12.12 51.53 -14.52
N SER A 3 11.66 50.49 -13.84
CA SER A 3 11.83 49.92 -12.49
C SER A 3 11.43 48.41 -12.60
N ILE A 4 12.14 47.46 -12.00
CA ILE A 4 11.84 46.74 -10.74
C ILE A 4 10.34 46.56 -10.43
N THR A 5 9.91 45.29 -10.33
CA THR A 5 9.09 44.75 -9.22
C THR A 5 9.30 43.23 -9.12
N LEU A 6 9.88 42.80 -8.00
CA LEU A 6 9.97 41.42 -7.50
C LEU A 6 8.75 41.10 -6.62
N ASP A 7 8.50 39.79 -6.50
CA ASP A 7 7.90 39.02 -5.40
C ASP A 7 6.43 39.16 -5.03
N THR A 8 5.75 38.01 -4.96
CA THR A 8 5.30 37.35 -3.70
C THR A 8 4.58 36.03 -4.05
N GLU A 9 5.14 34.87 -3.73
CA GLU A 9 4.87 34.07 -2.51
C GLU A 9 3.38 33.84 -2.24
N TYR A 10 2.88 32.69 -2.68
CA TYR A 10 1.60 32.13 -2.24
C TYR A 10 1.82 31.39 -0.91
N GLU A 11 1.68 32.12 0.20
CA GLU A 11 1.50 31.53 1.54
C GLU A 11 0.03 31.13 1.74
N ASP A 12 -0.20 29.85 2.02
CA ASP A 12 -1.45 29.31 2.57
C ASP A 12 -1.70 29.88 3.97
N LYS A 13 -2.78 30.67 4.13
CA LYS A 13 -3.33 31.04 5.45
C LYS A 13 -4.72 30.44 5.63
N TRP A 14 -4.76 29.37 6.42
CA TRP A 14 -5.98 28.85 7.04
C TRP A 14 -6.46 29.81 8.12
N THR A 15 -7.62 30.45 7.92
CA THR A 15 -8.33 31.19 8.98
C THR A 15 -9.58 30.42 9.41
N ILE A 16 -9.58 30.07 10.69
CA ILE A 16 -10.69 29.51 11.46
C ILE A 16 -11.79 30.57 11.57
N ASN A 17 -13.00 30.26 11.09
CA ASN A 17 -14.30 30.53 11.75
C ASN A 17 -15.45 30.12 10.83
N GLY A 18 -16.38 29.33 11.38
CA GLY A 18 -17.53 28.80 10.67
C GLY A 18 -18.64 29.81 10.45
N ASP A 19 -19.31 29.69 9.31
CA ASP A 19 -20.75 29.90 9.20
C ASP A 19 -21.28 29.19 7.93
N CYS A 20 -22.36 28.43 8.11
CA CYS A 20 -23.07 27.69 7.07
C CYS A 20 -24.29 28.49 6.63
N SER A 21 -24.38 28.88 5.35
CA SER A 21 -25.63 28.95 4.55
C SER A 21 -25.37 29.41 3.10
N PRO A 22 -26.29 29.10 2.15
CA PRO A 22 -25.95 28.65 0.80
C PRO A 22 -25.96 29.76 -0.25
N ILE A 23 -25.16 29.58 -1.30
CA ILE A 23 -25.26 30.39 -2.53
C ILE A 23 -25.75 29.48 -3.66
N SER A 24 -26.86 29.92 -4.25
CA SER A 24 -27.63 29.32 -5.33
C SER A 24 -26.99 29.52 -6.72
N ASP A 25 -27.15 28.49 -7.54
CA ASP A 25 -27.24 28.45 -9.00
C ASP A 25 -26.18 29.19 -9.84
N THR A 26 -25.29 28.39 -10.46
CA THR A 26 -24.99 28.60 -11.88
C THR A 26 -24.55 27.31 -12.57
N LYS A 27 -25.47 26.80 -13.41
CA LYS A 27 -25.29 26.02 -14.65
C LYS A 27 -24.50 24.70 -14.61
N SER A 28 -25.30 23.65 -14.74
CA SER A 28 -25.01 22.37 -15.38
C SER A 28 -24.13 22.47 -16.62
N ASP A 29 -22.89 21.99 -16.52
CA ASP A 29 -22.15 21.46 -17.67
C ASP A 29 -22.04 19.95 -17.47
N GLU A 30 -22.90 19.25 -18.21
CA GLU A 30 -22.86 17.80 -18.39
C GLU A 30 -21.53 17.41 -19.05
N ILE A 31 -20.59 16.87 -18.26
CA ILE A 31 -19.46 16.13 -18.82
C ILE A 31 -19.75 14.66 -18.63
N ASN A 32 -20.18 14.04 -19.73
CA ASN A 32 -20.29 12.59 -19.91
C ASN A 32 -18.94 11.91 -19.58
N HIS A 33 -18.75 11.51 -18.32
CA HIS A 33 -17.65 10.66 -17.87
C HIS A 33 -18.07 9.19 -17.97
N ALA A 34 -18.47 8.78 -19.17
CA ALA A 34 -18.73 7.39 -19.53
C ALA A 34 -17.73 6.97 -20.61
N LYS A 35 -16.44 7.02 -20.26
CA LYS A 35 -15.37 6.40 -21.04
C LYS A 35 -14.51 5.58 -20.09
N ASN A 36 -14.62 4.26 -20.23
CA ASN A 36 -13.72 3.20 -19.75
C ASN A 36 -12.68 3.64 -18.71
N ILE A 37 -13.03 3.46 -17.44
CA ILE A 37 -12.09 3.50 -16.32
C ILE A 37 -11.13 2.30 -16.36
N ASP A 38 -11.48 1.24 -17.10
CA ASP A 38 -10.69 0.01 -17.24
C ASP A 38 -9.40 0.18 -18.06
N ASP A 39 -9.26 1.26 -18.85
CA ASP A 39 -8.09 1.49 -19.71
C ASP A 39 -7.01 2.38 -19.03
N ILE A 40 -7.26 2.88 -17.81
CA ILE A 40 -6.31 3.71 -17.07
C ILE A 40 -5.53 2.84 -16.08
N ALA A 41 -4.50 2.20 -16.64
CA ALA A 41 -3.32 1.62 -16.01
C ALA A 41 -3.55 0.61 -14.88
N THR A 42 -3.34 -0.67 -15.22
CA THR A 42 -3.05 -1.69 -14.21
C THR A 42 -1.76 -1.27 -13.48
N PRO A 43 -1.72 -1.22 -12.14
CA PRO A 43 -0.52 -0.85 -11.39
C PRO A 43 0.71 -1.72 -11.69
N SER A 44 0.51 -2.90 -12.30
CA SER A 44 1.57 -3.81 -12.76
C SER A 44 2.49 -3.23 -13.85
N GLU A 45 2.18 -2.08 -14.48
CA GLU A 45 3.11 -1.43 -15.43
C GLU A 45 4.26 -0.68 -14.72
N LEU A 46 4.13 -0.49 -13.40
CA LEU A 46 5.21 0.01 -12.56
C LEU A 46 6.11 -1.19 -12.24
N ASN A 47 6.95 -1.61 -13.19
CA ASN A 47 7.88 -2.70 -12.94
C ASN A 47 8.92 -2.24 -11.89
N PHE A 48 8.73 -2.69 -10.66
CA PHE A 48 9.63 -2.39 -9.53
C PHE A 48 10.83 -3.35 -9.45
N ASP A 49 10.83 -4.41 -10.25
CA ASP A 49 11.91 -5.39 -10.25
C ASP A 49 13.05 -4.85 -11.14
N GLN A 50 14.20 -4.56 -10.53
CA GLN A 50 15.43 -4.21 -11.27
C GLN A 50 15.94 -5.46 -11.99
N ASP A 51 16.04 -5.39 -13.32
CA ASP A 51 16.75 -6.38 -14.12
C ASP A 51 18.25 -6.31 -13.80
N PHE A 52 18.74 -7.21 -12.95
CA PHE A 52 20.18 -7.33 -12.71
C PHE A 52 20.85 -7.96 -13.94
N GLU A 53 21.90 -7.33 -14.46
CA GLU A 53 22.71 -7.86 -15.58
C GLU A 53 23.36 -9.23 -15.29
N PHE A 54 23.36 -9.68 -14.03
CA PHE A 54 23.85 -10.99 -13.60
C PHE A 54 22.80 -11.73 -12.76
N GLU A 55 22.03 -12.62 -13.39
CA GLU A 55 21.12 -13.52 -12.67
C GLU A 55 21.91 -14.64 -11.98
N ASP A 56 21.75 -14.73 -10.66
CA ASP A 56 22.26 -15.85 -9.86
C ASP A 56 21.76 -17.19 -10.44
N PRO A 57 22.65 -18.17 -10.70
CA PRO A 57 22.26 -19.49 -11.22
C PRO A 57 21.16 -20.16 -10.39
N GLU A 58 21.16 -19.97 -9.07
CA GLU A 58 20.13 -20.52 -8.16
C GLU A 58 18.74 -19.91 -8.42
N ILE A 59 18.69 -18.60 -8.72
CA ILE A 59 17.44 -17.89 -9.03
C ILE A 59 16.92 -18.30 -10.40
N THR A 60 17.80 -18.54 -11.37
CA THR A 60 17.43 -19.02 -12.70
C THR A 60 16.83 -20.42 -12.66
N GLU A 61 17.40 -21.34 -11.87
CA GLU A 61 16.85 -22.68 -11.67
C GLU A 61 15.50 -22.63 -10.95
N LYS A 62 15.41 -21.81 -9.90
CA LYS A 62 14.17 -21.57 -9.16
C LYS A 62 13.05 -21.05 -10.06
N ARG A 63 13.36 -20.13 -10.98
CA ARG A 63 12.40 -19.60 -11.96
C ARG A 63 11.75 -20.72 -12.77
N LYS A 64 12.58 -21.62 -13.34
CA LYS A 64 12.10 -22.76 -14.13
C LYS A 64 11.22 -23.71 -13.30
N ASP A 65 11.54 -23.88 -12.03
CA ASP A 65 10.76 -24.73 -11.14
C ASP A 65 9.42 -24.10 -10.75
N ILE A 66 9.39 -22.78 -10.54
CA ILE A 66 8.14 -22.03 -10.33
C ILE A 66 7.25 -22.14 -11.57
N GLU A 67 7.79 -21.94 -12.77
CA GLU A 67 7.05 -22.03 -14.03
C GLU A 67 6.44 -23.43 -14.23
N LYS A 68 7.20 -24.50 -14.01
CA LYS A 68 6.67 -25.88 -14.06
C LYS A 68 5.56 -26.12 -13.04
N CYS A 69 5.65 -25.52 -11.85
CA CYS A 69 4.60 -25.62 -10.84
C CYS A 69 3.35 -24.81 -11.23
N LEU A 70 3.52 -23.68 -11.91
CA LEU A 70 2.41 -22.85 -12.40
C LEU A 70 1.70 -23.47 -13.61
N ASP A 71 2.35 -24.35 -14.37
CA ASP A 71 1.70 -25.09 -15.46
C ASP A 71 0.56 -26.01 -14.97
N ASN A 72 0.65 -26.49 -13.72
CA ASN A 72 -0.40 -27.31 -13.10
C ASN A 72 -0.59 -26.96 -11.61
N PRO A 73 -1.21 -25.80 -11.30
CA PRO A 73 -1.31 -25.29 -9.93
C PRO A 73 -2.08 -26.20 -8.99
N ASP A 74 -3.12 -26.88 -9.49
CA ASP A 74 -4.00 -27.75 -8.71
C ASP A 74 -3.30 -29.03 -8.20
N ALA A 75 -2.17 -29.39 -8.82
CA ALA A 75 -1.35 -30.53 -8.40
C ALA A 75 -0.24 -30.15 -7.39
N VAL A 76 -0.04 -28.85 -7.14
CA VAL A 76 1.02 -28.35 -6.26
C VAL A 76 0.47 -28.11 -4.87
N ASN A 77 1.18 -28.59 -3.85
CA ASN A 77 0.80 -28.37 -2.46
C ASN A 77 1.22 -26.97 -1.96
N ASP A 78 0.50 -26.46 -0.96
CA ASP A 78 0.81 -25.17 -0.32
C ASP A 78 2.24 -25.11 0.21
N GLU A 79 2.78 -26.24 0.68
CA GLU A 79 4.13 -26.35 1.22
C GLU A 79 5.21 -26.00 0.18
N ARG A 80 5.01 -26.35 -1.10
CA ARG A 80 5.95 -26.03 -2.18
C ARG A 80 5.97 -24.53 -2.45
N TRP A 81 4.81 -23.89 -2.48
CA TRP A 81 4.72 -22.43 -2.63
C TRP A 81 5.35 -21.71 -1.43
N GLN A 82 5.13 -22.20 -0.22
CA GLN A 82 5.77 -21.67 0.99
C GLN A 82 7.29 -21.83 0.95
N TYR A 83 7.80 -22.95 0.43
CA TYR A 83 9.24 -23.17 0.27
C TYR A 83 9.84 -22.14 -0.68
N PHE A 84 9.21 -21.89 -1.84
CA PHE A 84 9.68 -20.87 -2.77
C PHE A 84 9.64 -19.46 -2.16
N ALA A 85 8.59 -19.13 -1.40
CA ALA A 85 8.48 -17.82 -0.75
C ALA A 85 9.53 -17.60 0.35
N LYS A 86 9.91 -18.66 1.09
CA LYS A 86 10.90 -18.59 2.19
C LYS A 86 12.35 -18.70 1.73
N SER A 87 12.61 -19.33 0.58
CA SER A 87 13.96 -19.49 0.07
C SER A 87 14.51 -18.20 -0.54
N LYS A 88 15.82 -18.17 -0.78
CA LYS A 88 16.55 -17.00 -1.30
C LYS A 88 15.84 -16.37 -2.51
N GLY A 89 15.73 -15.04 -2.51
CA GLY A 89 15.06 -14.27 -3.56
C GLY A 89 13.52 -14.33 -3.54
N GLY A 90 12.90 -15.06 -2.61
CA GLY A 90 11.43 -15.13 -2.49
C GLY A 90 10.75 -15.56 -3.80
N LEU A 91 9.61 -14.97 -4.12
CA LEU A 91 8.89 -15.28 -5.37
C LEU A 91 9.46 -14.57 -6.61
N ILE A 92 10.71 -14.07 -6.55
CA ILE A 92 11.46 -13.46 -7.65
C ILE A 92 10.89 -12.09 -8.07
N CYS A 93 9.72 -12.03 -8.71
CA CYS A 93 9.16 -10.81 -9.30
C CYS A 93 7.64 -10.71 -9.12
N ASP A 94 7.07 -9.53 -9.39
CA ASP A 94 5.63 -9.26 -9.24
C ASP A 94 4.75 -10.14 -10.13
N GLU A 95 5.22 -10.50 -11.33
CA GLU A 95 4.51 -11.40 -12.25
C GLU A 95 4.25 -12.79 -11.66
N TYR A 96 5.19 -13.32 -10.87
CA TYR A 96 4.99 -14.56 -10.13
C TYR A 96 4.17 -14.33 -8.86
N ARG A 97 4.40 -13.23 -8.12
CA ARG A 97 3.64 -12.92 -6.90
C ARG A 97 2.14 -12.80 -7.18
N LYS A 98 1.77 -12.12 -8.27
CA LYS A 98 0.38 -11.95 -8.74
C LYS A 98 -0.35 -13.28 -8.97
N GLN A 99 0.38 -14.32 -9.36
CA GLN A 99 -0.18 -15.66 -9.57
C GLN A 99 -0.14 -16.51 -8.30
N ILE A 100 0.95 -16.45 -7.54
CA ILE A 100 1.21 -17.36 -6.42
C ILE A 100 0.56 -16.90 -5.11
N TRP A 101 0.44 -15.59 -4.84
CA TRP A 101 -0.22 -15.12 -3.62
C TRP A 101 -1.68 -15.57 -3.50
N PRO A 102 -2.52 -15.48 -4.55
CA PRO A 102 -3.87 -16.05 -4.51
C PRO A 102 -3.87 -17.55 -4.20
N LEU A 103 -2.93 -18.31 -4.78
CA LEU A 103 -2.81 -19.75 -4.55
C LEU A 103 -2.43 -20.06 -3.09
N LEU A 104 -1.46 -19.35 -2.52
CA LEU A 104 -1.00 -19.53 -1.14
C LEU A 104 -2.12 -19.33 -0.09
N VAL A 105 -3.09 -18.48 -0.42
CA VAL A 105 -4.19 -18.12 0.49
C VAL A 105 -5.49 -18.87 0.14
N GLY A 106 -5.47 -19.67 -0.94
CA GLY A 106 -6.61 -20.44 -1.43
C GLY A 106 -7.76 -19.54 -1.89
N VAL A 107 -7.43 -18.48 -2.64
CA VAL A 107 -8.40 -17.60 -3.30
C VAL A 107 -8.83 -18.23 -4.61
N THR A 108 -10.14 -18.34 -4.84
CA THR A 108 -10.67 -18.88 -6.10
C THR A 108 -10.98 -17.78 -7.11
N ARG A 109 -11.09 -18.14 -8.39
CA ARG A 109 -11.40 -17.18 -9.46
C ARG A 109 -12.79 -16.56 -9.31
N GLU A 110 -13.74 -17.28 -8.71
CA GLU A 110 -15.09 -16.80 -8.47
C GLU A 110 -15.14 -15.68 -7.41
N GLU A 111 -14.15 -15.62 -6.50
CA GLU A 111 -14.05 -14.57 -5.50
C GLU A 111 -13.47 -13.26 -6.07
N MET A 112 -12.75 -13.34 -7.20
CA MET A 112 -12.13 -12.21 -7.91
C MET A 112 -13.17 -11.40 -8.69
N THR A 113 -14.02 -10.71 -7.93
CA THR A 113 -15.16 -9.94 -8.42
C THR A 113 -14.79 -8.49 -8.64
N ASP A 114 -15.43 -7.85 -9.62
CA ASP A 114 -15.21 -6.44 -9.93
C ASP A 114 -15.52 -5.52 -8.73
N PRO A 115 -14.74 -4.45 -8.54
CA PRO A 115 -14.99 -3.47 -7.50
C PRO A 115 -16.34 -2.77 -7.72
N PRO A 116 -17.11 -2.49 -6.65
CA PRO A 116 -18.28 -1.62 -6.73
C PRO A 116 -17.84 -0.17 -7.00
N SER A 117 -18.78 0.68 -7.38
CA SER A 117 -18.52 2.11 -7.57
C SER A 117 -18.21 2.80 -6.22
N LEU A 118 -17.36 3.83 -6.23
CA LEU A 118 -16.97 4.56 -5.02
C LEU A 118 -18.19 5.24 -4.35
N ASP A 119 -19.17 5.66 -5.15
CA ASP A 119 -20.39 6.33 -4.69
C ASP A 119 -21.19 5.46 -3.72
N GLU A 120 -21.23 4.14 -3.94
CA GLU A 120 -21.90 3.17 -3.07
C GLU A 120 -21.22 3.02 -1.69
N LEU A 121 -19.94 3.40 -1.59
CA LEU A 121 -19.11 3.20 -0.40
C LEU A 121 -18.95 4.48 0.44
N SER A 122 -19.26 5.64 -0.14
CA SER A 122 -19.14 6.96 0.50
C SER A 122 -19.97 7.13 1.77
N THR A 123 -21.02 6.32 1.95
CA THR A 123 -21.89 6.38 3.13
C THR A 123 -21.31 5.69 4.37
N HIS A 124 -20.19 4.97 4.24
CA HIS A 124 -19.62 4.21 5.34
C HIS A 124 -19.01 5.15 6.40
N PRO A 125 -19.20 4.89 7.73
CA PRO A 125 -18.68 5.76 8.78
C PRO A 125 -17.16 5.97 8.75
N GLU A 126 -16.42 4.96 8.28
CA GLU A 126 -14.95 4.99 8.21
C GLU A 126 -14.42 5.58 6.89
N TYR A 127 -15.29 5.94 5.93
CA TYR A 127 -14.91 6.47 4.61
C TYR A 127 -13.92 7.63 4.71
N ASN A 128 -14.27 8.67 5.47
CA ASN A 128 -13.44 9.87 5.60
C ASN A 128 -12.07 9.57 6.20
N GLN A 129 -12.00 8.64 7.16
CA GLN A 129 -10.72 8.24 7.77
C GLN A 129 -9.83 7.51 6.77
N VAL A 130 -10.41 6.58 5.99
CA VAL A 130 -9.68 5.84 4.95
C VAL A 130 -9.14 6.81 3.90
N VAL A 131 -9.96 7.73 3.39
CA VAL A 131 -9.54 8.73 2.38
C VAL A 131 -8.40 9.60 2.92
N LEU A 132 -8.51 10.08 4.16
CA LEU A 132 -7.45 10.90 4.76
C LEU A 132 -6.14 10.14 4.90
N ASP A 133 -6.17 8.86 5.23
CA ASP A 133 -4.99 8.03 5.36
C ASP A 133 -4.36 7.73 3.99
N VAL A 134 -5.17 7.33 3.01
CA VAL A 134 -4.74 7.07 1.62
C VAL A 134 -4.10 8.31 0.99
N ASN A 135 -4.65 9.50 1.24
CA ASN A 135 -4.07 10.77 0.80
C ASN A 135 -2.67 11.02 1.37
N ARG A 136 -2.40 10.58 2.60
CA ARG A 136 -1.06 10.74 3.21
C ARG A 136 -0.04 9.76 2.65
N SER A 137 -0.47 8.58 2.19
CA SER A 137 0.41 7.52 1.66
C SER A 137 0.92 7.82 0.25
N LEU A 138 0.26 8.73 -0.49
CA LEU A 138 0.65 9.07 -1.86
C LEU A 138 2.05 9.70 -2.02
N LYS A 139 2.60 10.31 -0.97
CA LYS A 139 3.97 10.86 -1.00
C LYS A 139 5.05 9.77 -1.14
N ARG A 140 4.69 8.51 -0.91
CA ARG A 140 5.62 7.36 -0.99
C ARG A 140 5.73 6.78 -2.40
N PHE A 141 4.93 7.23 -3.36
CA PHE A 141 5.02 6.76 -4.73
C PHE A 141 6.22 7.39 -5.45
N PRO A 142 6.89 6.66 -6.36
CA PRO A 142 7.96 7.21 -7.16
C PRO A 142 7.52 8.47 -7.91
N PRO A 143 8.40 9.47 -8.08
CA PRO A 143 8.07 10.74 -8.72
C PRO A 143 7.66 10.61 -10.20
N GLY A 144 7.86 9.44 -10.83
CA GLY A 144 7.54 9.17 -12.23
C GLY A 144 6.07 8.84 -12.55
N ILE A 145 5.20 8.65 -11.54
CA ILE A 145 3.80 8.28 -11.80
C ILE A 145 2.97 9.54 -12.13
N PRO A 146 2.25 9.56 -13.27
CA PRO A 146 1.30 10.63 -13.60
C PRO A 146 0.31 10.91 -12.47
N TYR A 147 -0.07 12.17 -12.30
CA TYR A 147 -1.00 12.56 -11.25
C TYR A 147 -2.36 11.83 -11.38
N GLU A 148 -2.88 11.70 -12.60
CA GLU A 148 -4.14 11.01 -12.87
C GLU A 148 -4.11 9.53 -12.44
N GLN A 149 -3.00 8.83 -12.71
CA GLN A 149 -2.83 7.44 -12.30
C GLN A 149 -2.72 7.31 -10.77
N ARG A 150 -2.10 8.29 -10.10
CA ARG A 150 -2.08 8.33 -8.63
C ARG A 150 -3.49 8.47 -8.06
N VAL A 151 -4.30 9.38 -8.59
CA VAL A 151 -5.70 9.57 -8.15
C VAL A 151 -6.51 8.30 -8.37
N ALA A 152 -6.41 7.68 -9.55
CA ALA A 152 -7.10 6.42 -9.84
C ALA A 152 -6.72 5.31 -8.85
N LEU A 153 -5.43 5.22 -8.49
CA LEU A 153 -4.95 4.24 -7.52
C LEU A 153 -5.45 4.52 -6.09
N GLN A 154 -5.60 5.79 -5.70
CA GLN A 154 -6.22 6.16 -4.43
C GLN A 154 -7.67 5.73 -4.35
N ASP A 155 -8.42 5.95 -5.42
CA ASP A 155 -9.82 5.55 -5.50
C ASP A 155 -9.93 4.02 -5.41
N GLN A 156 -9.12 3.28 -6.17
CA GLN A 156 -9.04 1.82 -6.09
C GLN A 156 -8.68 1.32 -4.69
N LEU A 157 -7.70 1.94 -4.02
CA LEU A 157 -7.29 1.59 -2.66
C LEU A 157 -8.40 1.85 -1.64
N THR A 158 -9.08 2.99 -1.76
CA THR A 158 -10.20 3.36 -0.90
C THR A 158 -11.36 2.37 -1.07
N VAL A 159 -11.71 2.04 -2.31
CA VAL A 159 -12.72 1.02 -2.65
C VAL A 159 -12.32 -0.32 -2.04
N LEU A 160 -11.09 -0.77 -2.24
CA LEU A 160 -10.59 -2.05 -1.73
C LEU A 160 -10.75 -2.18 -0.21
N ILE A 161 -10.31 -1.18 0.55
CA ILE A 161 -10.39 -1.17 2.02
C ILE A 161 -11.84 -1.20 2.49
N LEU A 162 -12.68 -0.31 1.95
CA LEU A 162 -14.08 -0.19 2.36
C LEU A 162 -14.88 -1.44 2.01
N ARG A 163 -14.60 -2.05 0.87
CA ARG A 163 -15.23 -3.30 0.43
C ARG A 163 -14.99 -4.43 1.43
N VAL A 164 -13.80 -4.53 2.03
CA VAL A 164 -13.50 -5.54 3.06
C VAL A 164 -14.28 -5.25 4.35
N ILE A 165 -14.29 -4.01 4.80
CA ILE A 165 -14.94 -3.62 6.06
C ILE A 165 -16.47 -3.74 5.95
N MET A 166 -17.04 -3.42 4.80
CA MET A 166 -18.48 -3.62 4.53
C MET A 166 -18.83 -5.11 4.47
N LYS A 167 -17.97 -5.95 3.91
CA LYS A 167 -18.15 -7.42 3.94
C LYS A 167 -18.06 -7.99 5.36
N TYR A 168 -17.25 -7.37 6.23
CA TYR A 168 -17.06 -7.78 7.63
C TYR A 168 -17.30 -6.62 8.62
N PRO A 169 -18.57 -6.26 8.91
CA PRO A 169 -18.91 -5.05 9.69
C PRO A 169 -18.40 -5.00 11.14
N HIS A 170 -17.93 -6.15 11.65
CA HIS A 170 -17.35 -6.26 12.99
C HIS A 170 -15.87 -5.88 13.03
N LEU A 171 -15.19 -5.84 11.88
CA LEU A 171 -13.84 -5.31 11.77
C LEU A 171 -13.87 -3.78 11.90
N LYS A 172 -12.82 -3.23 12.49
CA LYS A 172 -12.58 -1.80 12.61
C LYS A 172 -11.32 -1.43 11.85
N TYR A 173 -11.42 -0.37 11.05
CA TYR A 173 -10.26 0.18 10.37
C TYR A 173 -9.23 0.66 11.41
N TYR A 174 -7.96 0.33 11.19
CA TYR A 174 -6.84 0.86 11.98
C TYR A 174 -5.86 1.60 11.06
N GLN A 175 -5.19 2.62 11.61
CA GLN A 175 -4.20 3.39 10.87
C GLN A 175 -2.99 2.52 10.52
N GLY A 176 -2.68 2.44 9.22
CA GLY A 176 -1.63 1.56 8.67
C GLY A 176 -2.18 0.36 7.90
N TYR A 177 -3.49 0.07 8.00
CA TYR A 177 -4.11 -0.99 7.19
C TYR A 177 -4.01 -0.71 5.68
N HIS A 178 -4.06 0.57 5.28
CA HIS A 178 -3.88 0.99 3.90
C HIS A 178 -2.51 0.65 3.32
N ASP A 179 -1.44 0.62 4.13
CA ASP A 179 -0.08 0.27 3.68
C ASP A 179 -0.01 -1.22 3.27
N VAL A 180 -0.77 -2.08 3.94
CA VAL A 180 -0.90 -3.49 3.54
C VAL A 180 -1.76 -3.61 2.28
N ALA A 181 -2.90 -2.92 2.24
CA ALA A 181 -3.84 -2.98 1.13
C ALA A 181 -3.22 -2.48 -0.19
N ILE A 182 -2.43 -1.41 -0.16
CA ILE A 182 -1.77 -0.86 -1.35
C ILE A 182 -0.69 -1.80 -1.88
N THR A 183 0.03 -2.49 -1.00
CA THR A 183 1.03 -3.49 -1.41
C THR A 183 0.37 -4.62 -2.21
N LEU A 184 -0.79 -5.10 -1.75
CA LEU A 184 -1.56 -6.08 -2.52
C LEU A 184 -2.05 -5.50 -3.85
N LEU A 185 -2.59 -4.28 -3.82
CA LEU A 185 -3.16 -3.62 -5.00
C LEU A 185 -2.12 -3.40 -6.10
N LEU A 186 -0.91 -2.99 -5.73
CA LEU A 186 0.19 -2.78 -6.67
C LEU A 186 0.63 -4.07 -7.36
N VAL A 187 0.72 -5.17 -6.60
CA VAL A 187 1.22 -6.45 -7.10
C VAL A 187 0.12 -7.25 -7.82
N CYS A 188 -1.04 -7.40 -7.17
CA CYS A 188 -2.09 -8.31 -7.60
C CYS A 188 -3.20 -7.62 -8.42
N GLY A 189 -3.27 -6.29 -8.41
CA GLY A 189 -4.40 -5.55 -8.98
C GLY A 189 -5.66 -5.61 -8.13
N ASP A 190 -6.68 -4.87 -8.54
CA ASP A 190 -7.93 -4.65 -7.80
C ASP A 190 -8.74 -5.94 -7.55
N ARG A 191 -8.89 -6.79 -8.58
CA ARG A 191 -9.72 -8.01 -8.54
C ARG A 191 -9.19 -9.06 -7.58
N ALA A 192 -7.89 -9.34 -7.62
CA ALA A 192 -7.27 -10.36 -6.78
C ALA A 192 -6.96 -9.84 -5.36
N SER A 193 -6.72 -8.53 -5.21
CA SER A 193 -6.41 -7.95 -3.90
C SER A 193 -7.57 -8.02 -2.92
N PHE A 194 -8.81 -7.91 -3.40
CA PHE A 194 -9.98 -7.98 -2.52
C PHE A 194 -10.10 -9.30 -1.74
N PRO A 195 -10.17 -10.48 -2.39
CA PRO A 195 -10.25 -11.75 -1.66
C PRO A 195 -8.98 -12.07 -0.86
N LEU A 196 -7.79 -11.66 -1.34
CA LEU A 196 -6.55 -11.75 -0.58
C LEU A 196 -6.65 -10.98 0.74
N LEU A 197 -7.01 -9.70 0.66
CA LEU A 197 -7.14 -8.83 1.82
C LEU A 197 -8.23 -9.33 2.76
N CYS A 198 -9.36 -9.86 2.25
CA CYS A 198 -10.38 -10.52 3.07
C CYS A 198 -9.79 -11.63 3.95
N ARG A 199 -8.97 -12.52 3.36
CA ARG A 199 -8.38 -13.66 4.09
C ARG A 199 -7.29 -13.24 5.06
N LEU A 200 -6.57 -12.15 4.77
CA LEU A 200 -5.63 -11.57 5.72
C LEU A 200 -6.32 -10.88 6.89
N SER A 201 -7.53 -10.36 6.68
CA SER A 201 -8.27 -9.53 7.63
C SER A 201 -9.24 -10.29 8.51
N TYR A 202 -9.81 -11.39 8.01
CA TYR A 202 -10.84 -12.15 8.72
C TYR A 202 -10.63 -13.66 8.62
N GLY A 203 -10.81 -14.33 9.76
CA GLY A 203 -10.66 -15.78 9.91
C GLY A 203 -9.82 -16.15 11.13
N GLU A 204 -9.84 -17.43 11.52
CA GLU A 204 -9.10 -17.92 12.70
C GLU A 204 -7.58 -17.75 12.57
N LYS A 205 -7.05 -17.88 11.35
CA LYS A 205 -5.61 -17.76 11.03
C LYS A 205 -5.25 -16.43 10.38
N ALA A 206 -6.18 -15.47 10.35
CA ALA A 206 -5.97 -14.20 9.67
C ALA A 206 -4.99 -13.32 10.47
N PRO A 207 -3.82 -12.95 9.92
CA PRO A 207 -2.79 -12.24 10.66
C PRO A 207 -3.21 -10.83 11.09
N LEU A 208 -4.13 -10.19 10.34
CA LEU A 208 -4.55 -8.81 10.64
C LEU A 208 -5.76 -8.74 11.57
N ALA A 209 -6.47 -9.85 11.77
CA ALA A 209 -7.69 -9.90 12.57
C ALA A 209 -7.53 -9.33 14.00
N PRO A 210 -6.40 -9.54 14.72
CA PRO A 210 -6.20 -8.94 16.05
C PRO A 210 -6.11 -7.41 16.05
N PHE A 211 -5.62 -6.79 14.97
CA PHE A 211 -5.45 -5.33 14.87
C PHE A 211 -6.74 -4.61 14.45
N MET A 212 -7.67 -5.34 13.84
CA MET A 212 -8.96 -4.82 13.38
C MET A 212 -10.08 -4.99 14.42
N GLN A 213 -9.73 -5.21 15.69
CA GLN A 213 -10.70 -5.35 16.78
C GLN A 213 -11.07 -3.99 17.38
N THR A 214 -12.24 -3.90 18.01
CA THR A 214 -12.70 -2.66 18.66
C THR A 214 -11.83 -2.25 19.85
N THR A 215 -11.14 -3.21 20.47
CA THR A 215 -10.21 -2.93 21.58
C THR A 215 -8.81 -3.36 21.20
N MET A 216 -7.80 -2.68 21.76
CA MET A 216 -6.40 -3.03 21.54
C MET A 216 -5.93 -4.27 22.31
N GLN A 217 -6.79 -4.91 23.10
CA GLN A 217 -6.44 -6.07 23.92
C GLN A 217 -5.78 -7.21 23.11
N PRO A 218 -6.28 -7.60 21.93
CA PRO A 218 -5.68 -8.68 21.14
C PRO A 218 -4.30 -8.31 20.60
N THR A 219 -4.12 -7.05 20.17
CA THR A 219 -2.81 -6.51 19.76
C THR A 219 -1.82 -6.47 20.93
N GLN A 220 -2.25 -6.01 22.10
CA GLN A 220 -1.43 -6.01 23.31
C GLN A 220 -1.01 -7.43 23.71
N HIS A 221 -1.92 -8.39 23.58
CA HIS A 221 -1.61 -9.80 23.83
C HIS A 221 -0.53 -10.32 22.87
N LEU A 222 -0.60 -9.97 21.59
CA LEU A 222 0.44 -10.31 20.60
C LEU A 222 1.80 -9.68 20.95
N LEU A 223 1.81 -8.40 21.33
CA LEU A 223 3.03 -7.70 21.76
C LEU A 223 3.66 -8.35 23.00
N ASN A 224 2.85 -8.85 23.94
CA ASN A 224 3.35 -9.56 25.11
C ASN A 224 4.04 -10.88 24.77
N TYR A 225 3.78 -11.50 23.61
CA TYR A 225 4.56 -12.65 23.13
C TYR A 225 5.92 -12.23 22.55
N MET A 226 6.08 -10.98 22.12
CA MET A 226 7.37 -10.49 21.63
C MET A 226 8.34 -10.20 22.78
N LEU A 227 7.84 -9.74 23.93
CA LEU A 227 8.71 -9.35 25.07
C LEU A 227 9.68 -10.46 25.52
N PRO A 228 9.28 -11.74 25.67
CA PRO A 228 10.20 -12.81 26.07
C PRO A 228 11.18 -13.25 24.97
N VAL A 229 10.94 -12.86 23.71
CA VAL A 229 11.84 -13.13 22.59
C VAL A 229 12.99 -12.12 22.55
N LEU A 230 12.79 -10.94 23.15
CA LEU A 230 13.82 -9.92 23.26
C LEU A 230 14.87 -10.35 24.31
N PRO A 231 16.17 -10.21 24.03
CA PRO A 231 17.21 -10.44 25.02
C PRO A 231 17.07 -9.48 26.21
N ASP A 232 17.29 -9.99 27.43
CA ASP A 232 17.28 -9.18 28.65
C ASP A 232 18.38 -8.09 28.66
N ASP A 233 19.46 -8.34 27.93
CA ASP A 233 20.61 -7.46 27.78
C ASP A 233 20.54 -6.59 26.51
N LEU A 234 19.37 -6.49 25.86
CA LEU A 234 19.25 -5.63 24.69
C LEU A 234 19.57 -4.19 25.09
N PRO A 235 20.63 -3.57 24.53
CA PRO A 235 21.12 -2.29 25.00
C PRO A 235 20.28 -1.17 24.39
N PHE A 236 18.97 -1.16 24.67
CA PHE A 236 18.02 -0.18 24.14
C PHE A 236 18.47 1.24 24.42
N GLU A 237 18.93 1.51 25.64
CA GLU A 237 19.44 2.82 26.04
C GLU A 237 20.70 3.20 25.24
N ASP A 238 21.67 2.28 25.11
CA ASP A 238 22.89 2.58 24.34
C ASP A 238 22.57 2.77 22.86
N ILE A 239 21.66 1.97 22.29
CA ILE A 239 21.19 2.12 20.91
C ILE A 239 20.53 3.48 20.71
N LEU A 240 19.66 3.91 21.63
CA LEU A 240 19.00 5.22 21.56
C LEU A 240 20.00 6.37 21.70
N VAL A 241 20.96 6.26 22.62
CA VAL A 241 22.01 7.27 22.83
C VAL A 241 22.94 7.33 21.62
N ILE A 242 23.33 6.19 21.06
CA ILE A 242 24.18 6.12 19.85
C ILE A 242 23.41 6.69 18.66
N ALA A 243 22.15 6.31 18.47
CA ALA A 243 21.32 6.83 17.38
C ALA A 243 21.14 8.35 17.49
N SER A 244 20.91 8.88 18.70
CA SER A 244 20.83 10.33 18.94
C SER A 244 22.14 11.03 18.61
N LYS A 245 23.29 10.50 19.06
CA LYS A 245 24.60 11.07 18.73
C LYS A 245 24.85 11.06 17.22
N LEU A 246 24.55 9.96 16.55
CA LEU A 246 24.71 9.86 15.10
C LEU A 246 23.78 10.82 14.36
N TYR A 247 22.57 11.06 14.86
CA TYR A 247 21.65 12.04 14.30
C TYR A 247 22.17 13.47 14.46
N ASP A 248 22.74 13.80 15.61
CA ASP A 248 23.32 15.12 15.88
C ASP A 248 24.63 15.35 15.08
N ASP A 249 25.47 14.31 14.98
CA ASP A 249 26.74 14.34 14.24
C ASP A 249 26.54 14.31 12.71
N ASN A 250 25.39 13.81 12.24
CA ASN A 250 25.02 13.72 10.83
C ASN A 250 23.61 14.29 10.62
N ASP A 251 23.43 15.60 10.91
CA ASP A 251 22.14 16.26 10.72
C ASP A 251 21.66 16.03 9.27
N PRO A 252 20.47 15.43 9.06
CA PRO A 252 19.94 15.19 7.73
C PRO A 252 19.93 16.43 6.82
N LYS A 253 19.82 17.64 7.40
CA LYS A 253 19.87 18.91 6.66
C LYS A 253 21.22 19.17 5.99
N ASP A 254 22.31 18.69 6.58
CA ASP A 254 23.65 18.83 6.01
C ASP A 254 23.86 17.89 4.80
N LEU A 255 23.08 16.81 4.73
CA LEU A 255 23.09 15.82 3.64
C LEU A 255 22.09 16.15 2.52
N GLU A 256 21.09 17.02 2.76
CA GLU A 256 20.06 17.38 1.77
C GLU A 256 20.66 17.91 0.45
N ALA A 257 21.72 18.71 0.52
CA ALA A 257 22.37 19.27 -0.68
C ALA A 257 23.10 18.21 -1.51
N GLU A 258 23.70 17.21 -0.85
CA GLU A 258 24.41 16.11 -1.49
C GLU A 258 23.43 15.09 -2.09
N VAL A 259 22.35 14.77 -1.36
CA VAL A 259 21.26 13.93 -1.85
C VAL A 259 20.56 14.57 -3.06
N ALA A 260 20.22 15.86 -2.97
CA ALA A 260 19.63 16.59 -4.11
C ALA A 260 20.59 16.75 -5.30
N ALA A 261 21.90 16.63 -5.10
CA ALA A 261 22.88 16.62 -6.18
C ALA A 261 23.00 15.24 -6.85
N LEU A 262 22.77 14.16 -6.10
CA LEU A 262 22.69 12.78 -6.61
C LEU A 262 21.39 12.54 -7.38
N GLU A 263 20.25 12.97 -6.85
CA GLU A 263 18.94 12.87 -7.53
C GLU A 263 18.89 13.63 -8.86
N ARG A 264 19.75 14.66 -9.05
CA ARG A 264 19.87 15.40 -10.32
C ARG A 264 20.83 14.74 -11.33
N ARG A 265 21.58 13.73 -10.92
CA ARG A 265 22.55 13.00 -11.76
C ARG A 265 21.99 11.68 -12.28
N GLU A 266 20.93 11.15 -11.67
CA GLU A 266 20.13 10.02 -12.14
C GLU A 266 18.98 10.49 -13.03
#